data_AF-Q0YUM6-F1
#
_entry.id   AF-Q0YUM6-F1
#
_cell.length_a   1.000
_cell.length_b   1.000
_cell.length_c   1.000
_cell.angle_alpha   90.00
_cell.angle_beta   90.00
_cell.angle_gamma   90.00
#
_symmetry.space_group_name_H-M   'P 1'
#
loop_
_entity.id
_entity.type
_entity.pdbx_description
1 polymer ?
#
loop_
_entity_poly.entity_id
_entity_poly.type
_entity_poly.pdbx_seq_one_letter_code
_entity_poly.pdbx_strand_id
1 'polypeptide(L)' 'MDMGIKEIEIEIRKLDLKDRATLAKWLIDSLDELPESEIEALWVEEAERRLRLFEKGEIEAIDGKTVVDALRKSLR' A
#
# COMPACT_ATOMS: atom_id res chain seq x y z
N MET A 1 -26.04 -8.39 16.35
CA MET A 1 -25.18 -8.00 17.49
C MET A 1 -23.96 -7.35 16.87
N ASP A 2 -23.71 -6.09 17.20
CA ASP A 2 -22.52 -5.39 16.75
C ASP A 2 -21.37 -5.75 17.70
N MET A 3 -20.31 -6.34 17.18
CA MET A 3 -19.12 -6.68 17.97
C MET A 3 -18.17 -5.50 17.92
N GLY A 4 -17.72 -5.03 19.09
CA GLY A 4 -16.73 -3.97 19.16
C GLY A 4 -15.38 -4.42 18.59
N ILE A 5 -14.58 -3.48 18.09
CA ILE A 5 -13.24 -3.77 17.53
C ILE A 5 -12.37 -4.62 18.47
N LYS A 6 -12.46 -4.38 19.78
CA LYS A 6 -11.72 -5.17 20.80
C LYS A 6 -12.15 -6.62 20.84
N GLU A 7 -13.43 -6.90 20.65
CA GLU A 7 -13.97 -8.26 20.66
C GLU A 7 -13.56 -8.99 19.38
N ILE A 8 -13.59 -8.29 18.23
CA ILE A 8 -13.08 -8.80 16.95
C ILE A 8 -11.58 -9.15 17.07
N GLU A 9 -10.78 -8.28 17.68
CA GLU A 9 -9.35 -8.53 17.89
C GLU A 9 -9.10 -9.81 18.72
N ILE A 10 -9.89 -10.03 19.77
CA ILE A 10 -9.81 -11.24 20.61
C ILE A 10 -10.10 -12.48 19.76
N GLU A 11 -11.12 -12.46 18.91
CA GLU A 11 -11.45 -13.60 18.04
C GLU A 11 -10.38 -13.85 16.97
N ILE A 12 -9.86 -12.79 16.33
CA ILE A 12 -8.78 -12.91 15.34
C ILE A 12 -7.52 -13.54 15.95
N ARG A 13 -7.19 -13.21 17.21
CA ARG A 13 -6.04 -13.78 17.90
C ARG A 13 -6.17 -15.29 18.18
N LYS A 14 -7.37 -15.86 18.13
CA LYS A 14 -7.60 -17.31 18.29
C LYS A 14 -7.34 -18.08 16.99
N LEU A 15 -7.36 -17.41 15.85
CA LEU A 15 -7.11 -18.01 14.54
C LEU A 15 -5.64 -18.43 14.42
N ASP A 16 -5.39 -19.47 13.61
CA ASP A 16 -4.02 -19.86 13.28
C ASP A 16 -3.32 -18.80 12.42
N LEU A 17 -2.04 -19.02 12.10
CA LEU A 17 -1.28 -18.06 11.30
C LEU A 17 -1.84 -17.88 9.88
N LYS A 18 -2.34 -18.96 9.26
CA LYS A 18 -2.81 -18.96 7.88
C LYS A 18 -4.14 -18.21 7.74
N ASP A 19 -5.05 -18.45 8.67
CA ASP A 19 -6.35 -17.80 8.70
C ASP A 19 -6.21 -16.31 9.01
N ARG A 20 -5.30 -15.94 9.93
CA ARG A 20 -4.98 -14.52 10.17
C ARG A 20 -4.39 -13.84 8.94
N ALA A 21 -3.46 -14.50 8.24
CA ALA A 21 -2.88 -13.94 7.01
C ALA A 21 -3.94 -13.77 5.91
N THR A 22 -4.85 -14.73 5.77
CA THR A 22 -5.97 -14.67 4.82
C THR A 22 -6.89 -13.49 5.12
N LEU A 23 -7.27 -13.32 6.40
CA LEU A 23 -8.11 -12.20 6.82
C LEU A 23 -7.40 -10.86 6.64
N ALA A 24 -6.11 -10.77 6.96
CA ALA A 24 -5.33 -9.55 6.76
C ALA A 24 -5.29 -9.16 5.27
N LYS A 25 -5.08 -10.13 4.37
CA LYS A 25 -5.15 -9.88 2.92
C LYS A 25 -6.51 -9.33 2.53
N TRP A 26 -7.59 -10.02 2.92
CA TRP A 26 -8.95 -9.60 2.58
C TRP A 26 -9.27 -8.19 3.09
N LEU A 27 -8.85 -7.85 4.31
CA LEU A 27 -9.02 -6.52 4.86
C LEU A 27 -8.27 -5.47 4.03
N ILE A 28 -7.01 -5.74 3.67
CA ILE A 28 -6.22 -4.83 2.82
C ILE A 28 -6.90 -4.66 1.47
N ASP A 29 -7.29 -5.75 0.81
CA ASP A 29 -7.99 -5.70 -0.48
C ASP A 29 -9.32 -4.92 -0.37
N SER A 30 -10.00 -4.98 0.78
CA SER A 30 -11.27 -4.27 1.01
C SER A 30 -11.11 -2.76 1.18
N LEU A 31 -9.89 -2.28 1.42
CA LEU A 31 -9.58 -0.85 1.51
C LEU A 31 -9.40 -0.21 0.12
N ASP A 32 -9.24 -1.02 -0.92
CA ASP A 32 -9.13 -0.51 -2.28
C ASP A 32 -10.51 -0.05 -2.78
N GLU A 33 -10.66 1.25 -3.00
CA GLU A 33 -11.91 1.85 -3.47
C GLU A 33 -12.11 1.72 -4.99
N LEU A 34 -11.03 1.40 -5.72
CA LEU A 34 -11.01 1.31 -7.17
C LEU A 34 -10.72 -0.12 -7.64
N PRO A 35 -11.26 -0.54 -8.79
CA PRO A 35 -10.85 -1.79 -9.44
C PRO A 35 -9.35 -1.82 -9.73
N GLU A 36 -8.72 -2.99 -9.63
CA GLU A 36 -7.28 -3.17 -9.91
C GLU A 36 -6.88 -2.62 -11.29
N SER A 37 -7.71 -2.80 -12.32
CA SER A 37 -7.47 -2.26 -13.67
C SER A 37 -7.45 -0.73 -13.72
N GLU A 38 -8.24 -0.07 -12.87
CA GLU A 38 -8.26 1.40 -12.79
C GLU A 38 -7.02 1.90 -12.03
N ILE A 39 -6.63 1.20 -10.96
CA ILE A 39 -5.37 1.46 -10.26
C ILE A 39 -4.18 1.33 -11.23
N GLU A 40 -4.10 0.25 -12.01
CA GLU A 40 -3.06 0.06 -13.02
C GLU A 40 -3.02 1.19 -14.05
N ALA A 41 -4.18 1.61 -14.55
CA ALA A 41 -4.26 2.72 -15.51
C ALA A 41 -3.73 4.03 -14.91
N LEU A 42 -4.09 4.36 -13.67
CA LEU A 42 -3.61 5.54 -12.96
C LEU A 42 -2.09 5.48 -12.73
N TRP A 43 -1.54 4.32 -12.40
CA TRP A 43 -0.10 4.13 -12.25
C TRP A 43 0.66 4.32 -13.55
N VAL A 44 0.13 3.81 -14.67
CA VAL A 44 0.71 4.03 -16.00
C VAL A 44 0.73 5.51 -16.35
N GLU A 45 -0.41 6.19 -16.18
CA GLU A 45 -0.51 7.63 -16.45
C GLU A 45 0.50 8.43 -15.62
N GLU A 46 0.60 8.14 -14.31
CA GLU A 46 1.53 8.83 -13.42
C GLU A 46 2.99 8.54 -13.76
N ALA A 47 3.32 7.29 -14.11
CA ALA A 47 4.67 6.92 -14.52
C ALA A 47 5.11 7.67 -15.78
N GLU A 48 4.25 7.71 -16.80
CA GLU A 48 4.53 8.46 -18.02
C GLU A 48 4.62 9.97 -17.76
N ARG A 49 3.74 10.52 -16.92
CA ARG A 49 3.77 11.93 -16.54
C ARG A 49 5.10 12.28 -15.89
N ARG A 50 5.56 11.48 -14.92
CA ARG A 50 6.85 11.68 -14.24
C ARG A 50 8.04 11.56 -15.20
N LEU A 51 8.03 10.58 -16.10
CA LEU A 51 9.08 10.42 -17.09
C LEU A 51 9.20 11.66 -17.98
N ARG A 52 8.08 12.15 -18.51
CA ARG A 52 8.07 13.37 -19.34
C ARG A 52 8.62 14.60 -18.61
N LEU A 53 8.28 14.76 -17.33
CA LEU A 53 8.79 15.88 -16.53
C LEU A 53 10.30 15.76 -16.30
N PHE A 54 10.79 14.53 -16.05
CA PHE A 54 12.20 14.27 -15.87
C PHE A 54 13.00 14.54 -17.16
N GLU A 55 12.50 14.05 -18.31
CA GLU A 55 13.13 14.27 -19.62
C GLU A 55 13.19 15.75 -20.01
N LYS A 56 12.21 16.55 -19.58
CA LYS A 56 12.22 18.02 -19.76
C LYS A 56 13.11 18.76 -18.75
N GLY A 57 13.64 18.08 -17.74
CA GLY A 57 14.41 18.70 -16.66
C GLY A 57 13.56 19.50 -15.67
N GLU A 58 12.24 19.29 -15.64
CA GLU A 58 11.32 19.94 -14.70
C GLU A 58 11.37 19.30 -13.30
N ILE A 59 11.80 18.04 -13.22
CA ILE A 59 12.05 17.31 -11.97
C ILE A 59 13.40 16.59 -12.03
N GLU A 60 14.02 16.41 -10.86
CA GLU A 60 15.25 15.63 -10.71
C GLU A 60 14.95 14.20 -10.23
N ALA A 61 15.75 13.24 -10.68
CA ALA A 61 15.72 11.89 -10.14
C ALA A 61 16.52 11.83 -8.83
N ILE A 62 15.97 11.12 -7.84
CA ILE A 62 16.65 10.86 -6.57
C ILE A 62 17.17 9.42 -6.60
N ASP A 63 18.38 9.20 -6.10
CA ASP A 63 18.93 7.86 -5.93
C ASP A 63 17.99 6.98 -5.08
N GLY A 64 17.62 5.83 -5.63
CA GLY A 64 16.63 4.95 -5.01
C GLY A 64 17.06 4.41 -3.65
N LYS A 65 18.36 4.12 -3.48
CA LYS A 65 18.88 3.67 -2.18
C LYS A 65 18.71 4.76 -1.11
N THR A 66 18.99 6.00 -1.46
CA THR A 66 18.82 7.17 -0.56
C THR A 66 17.38 7.31 -0.08
N VAL A 67 16.40 7.20 -0.99
CA VAL A 67 14.96 7.26 -0.64
C VAL A 67 14.55 6.12 0.29
N VAL A 68 14.94 4.88 -0.04
CA VAL A 68 14.60 3.70 0.77
C VAL A 68 15.23 3.76 2.17
N ASP A 69 16.47 4.21 2.26
CA ASP A 69 17.17 4.36 3.55
C ASP A 69 16.52 5.46 4.42
N ALA A 70 16.06 6.56 3.81
CA ALA A 70 15.32 7.61 4.52
C ALA A 70 13.97 7.09 5.05
N LEU A 71 13.20 6.37 4.23
CA LEU A 71 11.91 5.77 4.61
C LEU A 71 12.07 4.80 5.79
N ARG A 72 13.09 3.94 5.75
CA ARG A 72 13.36 3.00 6.85
C ARG A 72 13.69 3.70 8.16
N LYS A 73 14.36 4.86 8.11
CA LYS A 73 14.64 5.66 9.30
C LYS A 73 13.37 6.29 9.89
N SER A 74 12.41 6.70 9.06
CA SER A 74 11.16 7.31 9.55
C SER A 74 10.15 6.33 10.16
N LEU A 75 10.33 5.02 9.93
CA LEU A 75 9.47 3.96 10.46
C LEU A 75 9.97 3.38 11.81
N ARG A 76 11.06 3.92 12.37
CA ARG A 76 11.61 3.57 13.69
C ARG A 76 11.30 4.64 14.71
#